data_AF-A0A3B9FQT8-F1
#
_entry.id   AF-A0A3B9FQT8-F1
#
_cell.length_a   1.000
_cell.length_b   1.000
_cell.length_c   1.000
_cell.angle_alpha   90.00
_cell.angle_beta   90.00
_cell.angle_gamma   90.00
#
_symmetry.space_group_name_H-M   'P 1'
#
loop_
_entity.id
_entity.type
_entity.pdbx_description
1 polymer ?
#
loop_
_entity_poly.entity_id
_entity_poly.type
_entity_poly.pdbx_seq_one_letter_code
_entity_poly.pdbx_strand_id
1 'polypeptide(L)'
;MLLFATTISVASAYPGSRSSLEIVSYSGPISVSVDRQYFGQPTDHFAVDNIKPGNRYIEIFGTRFHHGHAERVKLFAGRVFISNDSRISAVFDERRGFYIAETRPYGTYGYGGYQGYDTYGYGQDQGYYGYASPVPMSSGQFSGYLDAVDDQWTESNRLQVALQGLTYNWLTTLQVKAVMETFWT
;
A
#
# COMPACT_ATOMS: atom_id res chain seq x y z
N MET A 1 -18.75 0.44 31.28
CA MET A 1 -18.91 0.74 29.84
C MET A 1 -17.69 1.55 29.42
N LEU A 2 -16.68 0.92 28.83
CA LEU A 2 -15.46 1.59 28.37
C LEU A 2 -15.75 2.19 26.98
N LEU A 3 -15.74 3.52 26.89
CA LEU A 3 -15.73 4.22 25.61
C LEU A 3 -14.36 3.99 24.95
N PHE A 4 -14.33 3.33 23.80
CA PHE A 4 -13.15 3.34 22.93
C PHE A 4 -13.17 4.65 22.12
N ALA A 5 -12.25 5.56 22.43
CA ALA A 5 -12.00 6.71 21.57
C ALA A 5 -11.10 6.25 20.42
N THR A 6 -11.67 6.06 19.23
CA THR A 6 -10.88 5.88 18.01
C THR A 6 -10.30 7.24 17.62
N THR A 7 -9.06 7.53 18.02
CA THR A 7 -8.35 8.72 17.53
C THR A 7 -7.82 8.44 16.13
N ILE A 8 -8.56 8.86 15.11
CA ILE A 8 -8.09 8.84 13.72
C ILE A 8 -7.17 10.03 13.52
N SER A 9 -5.89 9.76 13.26
CA SER A 9 -4.91 10.80 12.92
C SER A 9 -4.93 11.02 11.40
N VAL A 10 -5.91 11.74 10.87
CA VAL A 10 -5.94 12.04 9.43
C VAL A 10 -4.88 13.10 9.15
N ALA A 11 -3.81 12.71 8.45
CA ALA A 11 -2.88 13.67 7.89
C ALA A 11 -2.96 13.61 6.36
N SER A 12 -3.08 14.78 5.74
CA SER A 12 -2.96 14.93 4.29
C SER A 12 -1.48 15.14 3.97
N ALA A 13 -0.85 14.16 3.32
CA ALA A 13 0.56 14.27 2.97
C ALA A 13 0.76 15.03 1.63
N TYR A 14 -0.15 14.88 0.66
CA TYR A 14 -0.02 15.47 -0.68
C TYR A 14 -1.37 15.80 -1.35
N PRO A 15 -1.70 17.10 -1.58
CA PRO A 15 -2.89 17.49 -2.34
C PRO A 15 -2.83 16.90 -3.76
N GLY A 16 -3.79 16.05 -4.12
CA GLY A 16 -3.90 15.42 -5.44
C GLY A 16 -3.63 13.92 -5.48
N SER A 17 -3.12 13.31 -4.41
CA SER A 17 -3.15 11.84 -4.28
C SER A 17 -4.52 11.39 -3.75
N ARG A 18 -5.06 10.31 -4.30
CA ARG A 18 -6.26 9.64 -3.79
C ARG A 18 -5.95 8.31 -3.09
N SER A 19 -4.66 7.99 -2.94
CA SER A 19 -4.24 6.77 -2.24
C SER A 19 -4.26 6.96 -0.73
N SER A 20 -4.48 5.87 0.00
CA SER A 20 -4.46 5.84 1.47
C SER A 20 -3.69 4.62 1.97
N LEU A 21 -3.14 4.75 3.18
CA LEU A 21 -2.49 3.66 3.91
C LEU A 21 -3.13 3.52 5.29
N GLU A 22 -3.49 2.31 5.63
CA GLU A 22 -4.04 1.91 6.92
C GLU A 22 -3.15 0.83 7.52
N ILE A 23 -2.86 0.93 8.82
CA ILE A 23 -2.10 -0.06 9.57
C ILE A 23 -2.86 -0.38 10.85
N VAL A 24 -3.23 -1.65 11.02
CA VAL A 24 -3.81 -2.17 12.26
C VAL A 24 -2.74 -2.92 13.04
N SER A 25 -2.53 -2.57 14.30
CA SER A 25 -1.64 -3.28 15.22
C SER A 25 -2.41 -4.26 16.08
N TYR A 26 -1.95 -5.52 16.13
CA TYR A 26 -2.44 -6.53 17.06
C TYR A 26 -1.55 -6.72 18.29
N SER A 27 -0.48 -5.94 18.41
CA SER A 27 0.49 -6.04 19.52
C SER A 27 0.55 -4.79 20.40
N GLY A 28 -0.49 -3.96 20.30
CA GLY A 28 -0.65 -2.73 21.08
C GLY A 28 -0.28 -1.46 20.31
N PRO A 29 -0.34 -0.29 20.97
CA PRO A 29 -0.30 1.00 20.28
C PRO A 29 1.02 1.25 19.57
N ILE A 30 0.94 1.67 18.32
CA ILE A 30 2.09 2.00 17.47
C ILE A 30 2.07 3.46 17.05
N SER A 31 3.26 4.04 16.91
CA SER A 31 3.47 5.30 16.20
C SER A 31 4.01 5.01 14.82
N VAL A 32 3.53 5.72 13.80
CA VAL A 32 3.94 5.52 12.41
C VAL A 32 4.58 6.78 11.87
N SER A 33 5.69 6.61 11.15
CA SER A 33 6.24 7.64 10.26
C SER A 33 6.10 7.20 8.80
N VAL A 34 5.81 8.15 7.93
CA VAL A 34 5.87 7.97 6.47
C VAL A 34 6.84 9.01 5.93
N ASP A 35 7.89 8.54 5.28
CA ASP A 35 9.00 9.35 4.74
C ASP A 35 9.60 10.29 5.78
N ARG A 36 9.80 9.74 6.99
CA ARG A 36 10.35 10.41 8.17
C ARG A 36 9.45 11.49 8.78
N GLN A 37 8.24 11.67 8.24
CA GLN A 37 7.22 12.51 8.87
C GLN A 37 6.42 11.66 9.86
N TYR A 38 6.41 12.05 11.13
CA TYR A 38 5.63 11.38 12.17
C TYR A 38 4.17 11.80 12.11
N PHE A 39 3.28 10.85 12.37
CA PHE A 39 1.85 11.09 12.38
C PHE A 39 1.23 10.71 13.71
N GLY A 40 0.52 11.67 14.29
CA GLY A 40 -0.38 11.44 15.42
C GLY A 40 0.28 10.99 16.72
N GLN A 41 -0.57 10.47 17.60
CA GLN A 41 -0.19 9.80 18.85
C GLN A 41 -0.15 8.27 18.62
N PRO A 42 0.52 7.49 19.48
CA PRO A 42 0.47 6.03 19.40
C PRO A 42 -0.98 5.52 19.36
N THR A 43 -1.29 4.62 18.44
CA THR A 43 -2.63 4.08 18.18
C THR A 43 -2.57 2.62 17.75
N ASP A 44 -3.60 1.83 18.04
CA ASP A 44 -3.74 0.48 17.49
C ASP A 44 -4.20 0.48 16.04
N HIS A 45 -4.73 1.61 15.57
CA HIS A 45 -5.22 1.79 14.21
C HIS A 45 -4.74 3.13 13.67
N PHE A 46 -3.78 3.06 12.75
CA PHE A 46 -3.23 4.19 12.03
C PHE A 46 -3.84 4.26 10.63
N ALA A 47 -4.23 5.46 10.19
CA ALA A 47 -4.68 5.69 8.82
C ALA A 47 -4.16 7.04 8.32
N VAL A 48 -3.68 7.10 7.08
CA VAL A 48 -3.24 8.31 6.41
C VAL A 48 -3.82 8.36 5.01
N ASP A 49 -4.45 9.49 4.69
CA ASP A 49 -5.08 9.74 3.39
C ASP A 49 -4.22 10.65 2.53
N ASN A 50 -4.41 10.59 1.21
CA ASN A 50 -3.68 11.37 0.23
C ASN A 50 -2.15 11.16 0.34
N ILE A 51 -1.74 9.92 0.59
CA ILE A 51 -0.33 9.53 0.59
C ILE A 51 0.16 9.43 -0.86
N LYS A 52 1.33 9.98 -1.19
CA LYS A 52 1.85 9.96 -2.56
C LYS A 52 2.01 8.50 -3.05
N PRO A 53 1.53 8.14 -4.25
CA PRO A 53 1.80 6.83 -4.84
C PRO A 53 3.30 6.58 -5.07
N GLY A 54 3.68 5.31 -5.16
CA GLY A 54 5.05 4.85 -5.33
C GLY A 54 5.69 4.35 -4.03
N ASN A 55 7.01 4.20 -4.02
CA ASN A 55 7.74 3.70 -2.86
C ASN A 55 7.80 4.73 -1.75
N ARG A 56 7.18 4.42 -0.62
CA ARG A 56 7.16 5.24 0.59
C ARG A 56 7.93 4.54 1.70
N TYR A 57 8.75 5.28 2.42
CA TYR A 57 9.50 4.73 3.54
C TYR A 57 8.63 4.75 4.79
N ILE A 58 8.31 3.58 5.34
CA ILE A 58 7.45 3.44 6.51
C ILE A 58 8.31 3.02 7.69
N GLU A 59 8.16 3.69 8.82
CA GLU A 59 8.71 3.26 10.10
C GLU A 59 7.58 3.08 11.11
N ILE A 60 7.65 1.99 11.88
CA ILE A 60 6.71 1.69 12.96
C ILE A 60 7.49 1.64 14.25
N PHE A 61 6.98 2.32 15.27
CA PHE A 61 7.57 2.38 16.59
C PHE A 61 6.56 1.92 17.64
N GLY A 62 7.05 1.23 18.65
CA GLY A 62 6.30 0.93 19.87
C GLY A 62 6.93 1.58 21.09
N THR A 63 6.36 1.30 22.25
CA THR A 63 6.89 1.71 23.54
C THR A 63 7.36 0.48 24.31
N ARG A 64 8.61 0.50 24.76
CA ARG A 64 9.16 -0.49 25.68
C ARG A 64 9.42 0.17 27.02
N PHE A 65 8.99 -0.47 28.10
CA PHE A 65 9.29 0.00 29.44
C PHE A 65 10.58 -0.64 29.95
N HIS A 66 11.52 0.19 30.40
CA HIS A 66 12.76 -0.25 31.01
C HIS A 66 13.03 0.57 32.28
N HIS A 67 13.17 -0.10 33.42
CA HIS A 67 13.42 0.54 34.73
C HIS A 67 12.48 1.73 35.04
N GLY A 68 11.19 1.60 34.74
CA GLY A 68 10.20 2.65 35.00
C GLY A 68 10.16 3.79 33.97
N HIS A 69 11.03 3.75 32.95
CA HIS A 69 11.03 4.70 31.84
C HIS A 69 10.41 4.10 30.59
N ALA A 70 9.60 4.89 29.88
CA ALA A 70 9.07 4.54 28.57
C ALA A 70 10.07 4.95 27.48
N GLU A 71 10.60 3.98 26.75
CA GLU A 71 11.48 4.20 25.60
C GLU A 71 10.75 3.87 24.30
N ARG A 72 10.91 4.73 23.29
CA ARG A 72 10.37 4.46 21.96
C ARG A 72 11.33 3.56 21.19
N VAL A 73 10.85 2.38 20.81
CA VAL A 73 11.64 1.38 20.08
C VAL A 73 11.16 1.25 18.64
N LYS A 74 12.09 1.11 17.69
CA LYS A 74 11.77 0.87 16.28
C LYS A 74 11.44 -0.60 16.08
N LEU A 75 10.23 -0.88 15.59
CA LEU A 75 9.70 -2.23 15.39
C LEU A 75 9.79 -2.66 13.92
N PHE A 76 9.62 -1.70 13.00
CA PHE A 76 9.75 -1.93 11.56
C PHE A 76 10.31 -0.68 10.89
N ALA A 77 11.09 -0.89 9.83
CA ALA A 77 11.47 0.14 8.89
C ALA A 77 11.71 -0.46 7.51
N GLY A 78 11.02 0.06 6.49
CA GLY A 78 11.13 -0.47 5.14
C GLY A 78 10.37 0.36 4.12
N ARG A 79 10.62 0.07 2.84
CA ARG A 79 9.85 0.67 1.74
C ARG A 79 8.58 -0.15 1.49
N VAL A 80 7.47 0.56 1.34
CA VAL A 80 6.17 0.00 0.96
C VAL A 80 5.73 0.68 -0.33
N PHE A 81 5.36 -0.10 -1.34
CA PHE A 81 4.81 0.42 -2.57
C PHE A 81 3.33 0.77 -2.37
N ILE A 82 3.01 2.05 -2.57
CA ILE A 82 1.64 2.56 -2.55
C ILE A 82 1.14 2.64 -3.99
N SER A 83 0.21 1.77 -4.37
CA SER A 83 -0.42 1.83 -5.70
C SER A 83 -1.21 3.15 -5.87
N ASN A 84 -1.32 3.60 -7.12
CA ASN A 84 -2.10 4.80 -7.43
C ASN A 84 -3.60 4.53 -7.26
N ASP A 85 -4.33 5.55 -6.79
CA ASP A 85 -5.77 5.49 -6.55
C ASP A 85 -6.19 4.24 -5.77
N SER A 86 -5.48 3.91 -4.69
CA SER A 86 -5.79 2.69 -3.91
C SER A 86 -5.70 2.89 -2.40
N ARG A 87 -6.47 2.10 -1.66
CA ARG A 87 -6.31 1.86 -0.23
C ARG A 87 -5.38 0.67 -0.01
N ILE A 88 -4.35 0.87 0.78
CA ILE A 88 -3.44 -0.17 1.23
C ILE A 88 -3.77 -0.46 2.70
N SER A 89 -4.19 -1.69 3.01
CA SER A 89 -4.45 -2.14 4.38
C SER A 89 -3.34 -3.08 4.83
N ALA A 90 -2.65 -2.70 5.89
CA ALA A 90 -1.52 -3.41 6.46
C ALA A 90 -1.81 -3.83 7.91
N VAL A 91 -1.05 -4.81 8.36
CA VAL A 91 -1.10 -5.29 9.74
C VAL A 91 0.30 -5.26 10.32
N PHE A 92 0.40 -4.87 11.58
CA PHE A 92 1.58 -5.08 12.41
C PHE A 92 1.26 -6.06 13.54
N ASP A 93 2.10 -7.08 13.69
CA ASP A 93 2.07 -8.04 14.79
C ASP A 93 3.50 -8.34 15.23
N GLU A 94 3.76 -8.40 16.53
CA GLU A 94 5.11 -8.59 17.09
C GLU A 94 5.70 -9.95 16.72
N ARG A 95 4.86 -10.97 16.49
CA ARG A 95 5.32 -12.32 16.12
C ARG A 95 5.54 -12.46 14.62
N ARG A 96 4.72 -11.79 13.80
CA ARG A 96 4.74 -11.91 12.33
C ARG A 96 5.42 -10.74 11.63
N GLY A 97 5.70 -9.67 12.34
CA GLY A 97 6.18 -8.41 11.79
C GLY A 97 5.09 -7.62 11.06
N PHE A 98 5.54 -6.67 10.26
CA PHE A 98 4.69 -5.87 9.38
C PHE A 98 4.42 -6.62 8.07
N TYR A 99 3.16 -6.63 7.63
CA TYR A 99 2.79 -7.17 6.32
C TYR A 99 1.56 -6.46 5.74
N ILE A 100 1.44 -6.50 4.42
CA ILE A 100 0.31 -5.94 3.70
C ILE A 100 -0.77 -7.02 3.58
N ALA A 101 -1.96 -6.73 4.09
CA ALA A 101 -3.09 -7.65 4.09
C ALA A 101 -3.93 -7.50 2.81
N GLU A 102 -4.09 -6.27 2.32
CA GLU A 102 -4.92 -6.01 1.15
C GLU A 102 -4.53 -4.72 0.43
N THR A 103 -4.69 -4.71 -0.90
CA THR A 103 -4.66 -3.51 -1.74
C THR A 103 -5.98 -3.42 -2.49
N ARG A 104 -6.77 -2.37 -2.25
CA ARG A 104 -8.05 -2.11 -2.93
C ARG A 104 -7.96 -0.85 -3.80
N PRO A 105 -8.17 -0.92 -5.12
CA PRO A 105 -8.29 0.28 -5.93
C PRO A 105 -9.57 1.04 -5.57
N TYR A 106 -9.47 2.35 -5.42
CA TYR A 106 -10.61 3.27 -5.43
C TYR A 106 -11.11 3.31 -6.87
N GLY A 107 -12.23 2.62 -7.14
CA GLY A 107 -12.77 2.48 -8.50
C GLY A 107 -12.78 3.79 -9.28
N THR A 108 -12.30 3.73 -10.53
CA THR A 108 -12.31 4.85 -11.46
C THR A 108 -13.75 5.21 -11.78
N TYR A 109 -14.21 6.38 -11.34
CA TYR A 109 -15.38 7.00 -11.95
C TYR A 109 -14.98 7.36 -13.39
N GLY A 110 -15.47 6.58 -14.35
CA GLY A 110 -15.32 6.88 -15.77
C GLY A 110 -15.97 8.23 -16.07
N TYR A 111 -15.15 9.26 -16.24
CA TYR A 111 -15.57 10.51 -16.83
C TYR A 111 -15.75 10.25 -18.33
N GLY A 112 -16.99 10.36 -18.82
CA GLY A 112 -17.31 10.25 -20.25
C GLY A 112 -16.57 11.31 -21.04
N GLY A 113 -15.44 10.94 -21.64
CA GLY A 113 -14.69 11.75 -22.58
C GLY A 113 -15.18 11.48 -24.00
N TYR A 114 -15.81 12.49 -24.59
CA TYR A 114 -16.22 12.52 -26.00
C TYR A 114 -15.02 12.38 -26.95
N GLN A 115 -15.04 11.36 -27.80
CA GLN A 115 -14.33 11.28 -29.09
C GLN A 115 -14.97 10.08 -29.83
N GLY A 116 -15.70 10.16 -30.94
CA GLY A 116 -15.72 11.12 -32.04
C GLY A 116 -15.19 10.44 -33.32
N TYR A 117 -16.09 9.79 -34.10
CA TYR A 117 -15.93 9.12 -35.42
C TYR A 117 -15.20 7.74 -35.41
N ASP A 118 -15.65 6.62 -36.00
CA ASP A 118 -16.68 6.22 -37.00
C ASP A 118 -17.15 4.77 -36.70
N THR A 119 -18.44 4.39 -36.65
CA THR A 119 -19.43 4.07 -37.73
C THR A 119 -19.40 2.61 -38.25
N TYR A 120 -20.59 1.95 -38.16
CA TYR A 120 -21.05 0.58 -38.53
C TYR A 120 -20.72 -0.55 -37.52
N GLY A 121 -21.66 -1.23 -36.84
CA GLY A 121 -23.11 -1.26 -36.86
C GLY A 121 -23.64 -2.49 -36.10
N TYR A 122 -24.86 -2.38 -35.56
CA TYR A 122 -25.76 -3.40 -35.00
C TYR A 122 -25.46 -4.02 -33.61
N GLY A 123 -26.27 -3.62 -32.64
CA GLY A 123 -26.48 -4.33 -31.37
C GLY A 123 -26.98 -3.41 -30.27
N GLN A 124 -28.30 -3.27 -30.16
CA GLN A 124 -29.00 -2.46 -29.16
C GLN A 124 -28.72 -2.92 -27.72
N ASP A 125 -28.63 -1.92 -26.84
CA ASP A 125 -28.99 -1.90 -25.41
C ASP A 125 -28.99 -3.22 -24.63
N GLN A 126 -28.03 -3.35 -23.72
CA GLN A 126 -28.31 -3.70 -22.32
C GLN A 126 -27.09 -3.39 -21.46
N GLY A 127 -27.29 -2.49 -20.48
CA GLY A 127 -26.29 -2.06 -19.51
C GLY A 127 -25.72 -3.24 -18.72
N TYR A 128 -24.59 -3.76 -19.18
CA TYR A 128 -23.77 -4.66 -18.40
C TYR A 128 -22.88 -3.81 -17.50
N TYR A 129 -23.15 -3.85 -16.19
CA TYR A 129 -22.20 -3.43 -15.17
C TYR A 129 -20.93 -4.29 -15.32
N GLY A 130 -20.02 -3.83 -16.18
CA GLY A 130 -18.76 -4.50 -16.44
C GLY A 130 -17.93 -4.47 -15.16
N TYR A 131 -17.65 -5.63 -14.60
CA TYR A 131 -16.57 -5.81 -13.63
C TYR A 131 -15.33 -5.13 -14.22
N ALA A 132 -14.74 -4.18 -13.49
CA ALA A 132 -13.55 -3.48 -13.92
C ALA A 132 -12.49 -4.52 -14.30
N SER A 133 -12.13 -4.57 -15.59
CA SER A 133 -11.17 -5.54 -16.08
C SER A 133 -9.84 -5.32 -15.35
N PRO A 134 -9.16 -6.39 -14.91
CA PRO A 134 -7.79 -6.33 -14.45
C PRO A 134 -6.92 -5.46 -15.34
N VAL A 135 -6.45 -4.32 -14.84
CA VAL A 135 -5.48 -3.49 -15.56
C VAL A 135 -4.10 -3.85 -15.03
N PRO A 136 -3.22 -4.44 -15.86
CA PRO A 136 -1.88 -4.75 -15.42
C PRO A 136 -1.11 -3.47 -15.06
N MET A 137 -0.17 -3.62 -14.13
CA MET A 137 0.69 -2.54 -13.65
C MET A 137 1.35 -1.82 -14.84
N SER A 138 1.30 -0.48 -14.86
CA SER A 138 1.97 0.30 -15.91
C SER A 138 3.49 0.13 -15.82
N SER A 139 4.21 0.39 -16.91
CA SER A 139 5.68 0.24 -16.96
C SER A 139 6.40 1.04 -15.89
N GLY A 140 5.99 2.29 -15.63
CA GLY A 140 6.58 3.12 -14.57
C GLY A 140 6.31 2.58 -13.17
N GLN A 141 5.09 2.08 -12.91
CA GLN A 141 4.77 1.44 -11.64
C GLN A 141 5.55 0.13 -11.45
N PHE A 142 5.74 -0.62 -12.54
CA PHE A 142 6.49 -1.86 -12.52
C PHE A 142 7.97 -1.65 -12.25
N SER A 143 8.58 -0.61 -12.84
CA SER A 143 9.96 -0.21 -12.50
C SER A 143 10.09 0.10 -11.00
N GLY A 144 9.18 0.91 -10.45
CA GLY A 144 9.22 1.23 -9.02
C GLY A 144 8.99 0.01 -8.11
N TYR A 145 8.21 -0.96 -8.56
CA TYR A 145 8.05 -2.23 -7.85
C TYR A 145 9.34 -3.08 -7.89
N LEU A 146 10.04 -3.17 -9.02
CA LEU A 146 11.35 -3.84 -9.09
C LEU A 146 12.37 -3.16 -8.18
N ASP A 147 12.41 -1.82 -8.16
CA ASP A 147 13.26 -1.06 -7.24
C ASP A 147 12.91 -1.40 -5.77
N ALA A 148 11.63 -1.60 -5.46
CA ALA A 148 11.20 -1.97 -4.11
C ALA A 148 11.64 -3.38 -3.70
N VAL A 149 11.68 -4.31 -4.65
CA VAL A 149 12.22 -5.66 -4.42
C VAL A 149 13.73 -5.58 -4.22
N ASP A 150 14.44 -4.78 -5.02
CA ASP A 150 15.90 -4.72 -4.97
C ASP A 150 16.45 -3.94 -3.76
N ASP A 151 15.74 -2.89 -3.31
CA ASP A 151 16.11 -2.06 -2.15
C ASP A 151 16.04 -2.81 -0.79
N GLN A 152 15.66 -4.09 -0.75
CA GLN A 152 15.54 -4.83 0.51
C GLN A 152 16.90 -5.38 0.97
N TRP A 153 17.20 -5.18 2.25
CA TRP A 153 18.47 -5.58 2.86
C TRP A 153 18.72 -7.09 2.86
N THR A 154 17.69 -7.90 3.08
CA THR A 154 17.81 -9.36 3.19
C THR A 154 17.06 -10.06 2.08
N GLU A 155 17.58 -11.21 1.66
CA GLU A 155 16.94 -12.07 0.66
C GLU A 155 15.52 -12.49 1.06
N SER A 156 15.28 -12.75 2.35
CA SER A 156 13.95 -13.05 2.87
C SER A 156 12.98 -11.87 2.70
N ASN A 157 13.44 -10.63 2.88
CA ASN A 157 12.62 -9.44 2.67
C ASN A 157 12.37 -9.19 1.17
N ARG A 158 13.40 -9.38 0.31
CA ARG A 158 13.26 -9.32 -1.16
C ARG A 158 12.16 -10.28 -1.63
N LEU A 159 12.21 -11.53 -1.17
CA LEU A 159 11.22 -12.56 -1.51
C LEU A 159 9.82 -12.20 -1.01
N GLN A 160 9.70 -11.68 0.21
CA GLN A 160 8.40 -11.25 0.76
C GLN A 160 7.76 -10.13 -0.06
N VAL A 161 8.53 -9.10 -0.42
CA VAL A 161 8.06 -7.97 -1.24
C VAL A 161 7.71 -8.44 -2.65
N ALA A 162 8.50 -9.34 -3.23
CA ALA A 162 8.23 -9.91 -4.54
C ALA A 162 6.95 -10.78 -4.55
N LEU A 163 6.78 -11.66 -3.56
CA LEU A 163 5.57 -12.47 -3.42
C LEU A 163 4.33 -11.61 -3.21
N GLN A 164 4.45 -10.54 -2.43
CA GLN A 164 3.37 -9.58 -2.26
C GLN A 164 3.00 -8.92 -3.59
N GLY A 165 3.99 -8.48 -4.37
CA GLY A 165 3.77 -7.86 -5.67
C GLY A 165 3.08 -8.81 -6.65
N LEU A 166 3.52 -10.07 -6.70
CA LEU A 166 2.96 -11.13 -7.54
C LEU A 166 1.53 -11.53 -7.13
N THR A 167 1.22 -11.51 -5.83
CA THR A 167 -0.08 -11.96 -5.30
C THR A 167 -1.16 -10.89 -5.46
N TYR A 168 -0.81 -9.62 -5.27
CA TYR A 168 -1.80 -8.54 -5.11
C TYR A 168 -1.85 -7.54 -6.25
N ASN A 169 -0.96 -7.65 -7.25
CA ASN A 169 -1.02 -6.81 -8.44
C ASN A 169 -1.32 -7.64 -9.68
N TRP A 170 -2.02 -7.02 -10.62
CA TRP A 170 -2.18 -7.56 -11.96
C TRP A 170 -0.89 -7.30 -12.73
N LEU A 171 -0.22 -8.37 -13.15
CA LEU A 171 1.05 -8.31 -13.85
C LEU A 171 0.90 -9.11 -15.16
N THR A 172 1.54 -8.62 -16.22
CA THR A 172 1.71 -9.41 -17.45
C THR A 172 2.71 -10.54 -17.21
N THR A 173 2.68 -11.56 -18.06
CA THR A 173 3.67 -12.66 -18.01
C THR A 173 5.11 -12.16 -18.12
N LEU A 174 5.35 -11.10 -18.91
CA LEU A 174 6.68 -10.48 -19.03
C LEU A 174 7.12 -9.81 -17.72
N GLN A 175 6.18 -9.18 -17.01
CA GLN A 175 6.45 -8.58 -15.71
C GLN A 175 6.71 -9.64 -14.63
N VAL A 176 5.94 -10.73 -14.62
CA VAL A 176 6.21 -11.87 -13.73
C VAL A 176 7.60 -12.46 -13.98
N LYS A 177 7.97 -12.63 -15.25
CA LYS A 177 9.31 -13.10 -15.63
C LYS A 177 10.40 -12.17 -15.09
N ALA A 178 10.26 -10.85 -15.30
CA ALA A 178 11.24 -9.88 -14.83
C ALA A 178 11.38 -9.88 -13.29
N VAL A 179 10.31 -10.14 -12.53
CA VAL A 179 10.40 -10.35 -11.06
C VAL A 179 11.15 -11.62 -10.71
N MET A 180 11.01 -12.70 -11.48
CA MET A 180 11.78 -13.92 -11.21
C MET A 180 13.27 -13.74 -11.52
N GLU A 181 13.59 -12.97 -12.55
CA GLU A 181 14.97 -12.70 -12.96
C GLU A 181 15.76 -11.89 -11.91
N THR A 182 15.13 -11.11 -11.03
CA THR A 182 15.83 -10.38 -9.94
C THR A 182 16.46 -11.29 -8.89
N PHE A 183 16.14 -12.59 -8.90
CA PHE A 183 16.65 -13.59 -7.97
C PHE A 183 17.66 -14.57 -8.60
N TRP A 184 17.97 -14.41 -9.89
CA TRP A 184 18.91 -15.28 -10.62
C TRP A 184 20.24 -14.59 -10.97
N THR A 185 20.39 -13.34 -10.58
CA THR A 185 21.65 -12.58 -10.63
C THR A 185 22.33 -12.60 -9.28
#